data_AF-A0AAX0B4W9-F1
#
_entry.id   AF-A0AAX0B4W9-F1
#
_cell.length_a   1.000
_cell.length_b   1.000
_cell.length_c   1.000
_cell.angle_alpha   90.00
_cell.angle_beta   90.00
_cell.angle_gamma   90.00
#
_symmetry.space_group_name_H-M   'P 1'
#
loop_
_entity.id
_entity.type
_entity.pdbx_description
1 polymer ?
#
loop_
_entity_poly.entity_id
_entity_poly.type
_entity_poly.pdbx_seq_one_letter_code
_entity_poly.pdbx_strand_id
1 'polypeptide(L)'
;MSYIYGIFDKDNCLYIGQTKRDNPEKTRWEEHKREIKNGRHKIKKLNTYKDNIDNLRFEVLCEVETSNSLVLSTLENFYNSLYHPFNSCVISGFRSNVTLKREDNRELCKEIIELIKKYY
;
A
#
# COMPACT_ATOMS: atom_id res chain seq x y z
N MET A 1 -1.86 -14.76 6.90
CA MET A 1 -1.80 -14.16 5.56
C MET A 1 -1.40 -12.70 5.68
N SER A 2 -0.71 -12.15 4.68
CA SER A 2 -0.45 -10.71 4.57
C SER A 2 -0.94 -10.16 3.24
N TYR A 3 -1.21 -8.87 3.20
CA TYR A 3 -1.89 -8.21 2.09
C TYR A 3 -1.19 -6.91 1.71
N ILE A 4 -1.00 -6.70 0.41
CA ILE A 4 -0.72 -5.38 -0.17
C ILE A 4 -2.03 -4.86 -0.74
N TYR A 5 -2.37 -3.62 -0.41
CA TYR A 5 -3.59 -2.98 -0.85
C TYR A 5 -3.32 -1.58 -1.41
N GLY A 6 -4.26 -1.10 -2.20
CA GLY A 6 -4.28 0.27 -2.70
C GLY A 6 -5.59 0.99 -2.41
N ILE A 7 -5.53 2.32 -2.37
CA ILE A 7 -6.68 3.21 -2.34
C ILE A 7 -6.68 4.03 -3.63
N PHE A 8 -7.78 4.00 -4.35
CA PHE A 8 -7.91 4.56 -5.71
C PHE A 8 -9.07 5.55 -5.80
N ASP A 9 -8.89 6.60 -6.60
CA ASP A 9 -9.99 7.38 -7.17
C ASP A 9 -10.05 7.05 -8.67
N LYS A 10 -11.08 6.31 -9.09
CA LYS A 10 -11.14 5.68 -10.41
C LYS A 10 -9.88 4.82 -10.67
N ASP A 11 -9.11 5.16 -11.70
CA ASP A 11 -7.86 4.49 -12.07
C ASP A 11 -6.62 5.11 -11.40
N ASN A 12 -6.78 6.24 -10.70
CA ASN A 12 -5.67 6.95 -10.09
C ASN A 12 -5.36 6.37 -8.69
N CYS A 13 -4.18 5.75 -8.55
CA CYS A 13 -3.73 5.22 -7.27
C CYS A 13 -3.27 6.37 -6.36
N LEU A 14 -3.90 6.50 -5.19
CA LEU A 14 -3.58 7.56 -4.23
C LEU A 14 -2.63 7.07 -3.13
N TYR A 15 -2.71 5.79 -2.79
CA TYR A 15 -1.98 5.19 -1.69
C TYR A 15 -1.78 3.69 -1.91
N ILE A 16 -0.60 3.19 -1.56
CA ILE A 16 -0.30 1.77 -1.44
C ILE A 16 0.17 1.50 -0.01
N GLY A 17 -0.30 0.42 0.59
CA GLY A 17 0.15 0.00 1.91
C GLY A 17 0.03 -1.50 2.13
N GLN A 18 0.53 -1.95 3.28
CA GLN A 18 0.51 -3.36 3.67
C GLN A 18 -0.23 -3.60 4.99
N THR A 19 -0.77 -4.81 5.17
CA THR A 19 -1.36 -5.27 6.43
C THR A 19 -1.21 -6.76 6.62
N LYS A 20 -1.07 -7.18 7.88
CA LYS A 20 -1.08 -8.59 8.30
C LYS A 20 -2.42 -9.01 8.94
N ARG A 21 -3.38 -8.08 8.96
CA ARG A 21 -4.70 -8.30 9.55
C ARG A 21 -5.61 -8.98 8.54
N ASP A 22 -6.35 -9.96 9.02
CA ASP A 22 -7.38 -10.61 8.23
C ASP A 22 -8.47 -9.60 7.86
N ASN A 23 -9.10 -9.83 6.71
CA ASN A 23 -10.13 -8.97 6.13
C ASN A 23 -9.69 -7.49 6.07
N PRO A 24 -8.73 -7.14 5.19
CA PRO A 24 -8.20 -5.76 5.07
C PRO A 24 -9.28 -4.70 4.84
N GLU A 25 -10.37 -5.06 4.15
CA GLU A 25 -11.49 -4.16 3.89
C GLU A 25 -12.29 -3.84 5.16
N LYS A 26 -12.53 -4.81 6.04
CA LYS A 26 -13.22 -4.52 7.32
C LYS A 26 -12.30 -3.92 8.38
N THR A 27 -10.99 -4.03 8.22
CA THR A 27 -10.02 -3.57 9.21
C THR A 27 -9.30 -2.29 8.77
N ARG A 28 -8.38 -2.40 7.81
CA ARG A 28 -7.56 -1.27 7.35
C ARG A 28 -8.36 -0.23 6.60
N TRP A 29 -9.30 -0.64 5.75
CA TRP A 29 -10.07 0.34 5.00
C TRP A 29 -10.93 1.20 5.94
N GLU A 30 -11.59 0.61 6.93
CA GLU A 30 -12.34 1.36 7.95
C GLU A 30 -11.46 2.32 8.77
N GLU A 31 -10.22 1.92 9.10
CA GLU A 31 -9.24 2.83 9.72
C GLU A 31 -8.94 4.04 8.83
N HIS A 32 -8.62 3.79 7.55
CA HIS A 32 -8.37 4.86 6.58
C HIS A 32 -9.60 5.76 6.41
N LYS A 33 -10.82 5.18 6.35
CA LYS A 33 -12.05 5.96 6.24
C LYS A 33 -12.21 6.92 7.41
N ARG A 34 -12.02 6.42 8.62
CA ARG A 34 -12.10 7.22 9.84
C ARG A 34 -11.06 8.34 9.86
N GLU A 35 -9.82 8.06 9.46
CA GLU A 35 -8.76 9.06 9.40
C GLU A 35 -9.04 10.15 8.35
N ILE A 36 -9.53 9.76 7.17
CA ILE A 36 -9.88 10.68 6.07
C ILE A 36 -11.06 11.57 6.48
N LYS A 37 -12.14 11.01 7.02
CA LYS A 37 -13.30 11.78 7.52
C LYS A 37 -12.90 12.81 8.57
N ASN A 38 -11.93 12.46 9.43
CA ASN A 38 -11.41 13.37 10.45
C ASN A 38 -10.35 14.35 9.92
N GLY A 39 -9.95 14.27 8.65
CA GLY A 39 -8.90 15.10 8.05
C GLY A 39 -7.50 14.85 8.60
N ARG A 40 -7.26 13.65 9.16
CA ARG A 40 -6.04 13.28 9.90
C ARG A 40 -5.21 12.21 9.18
N HIS A 41 -5.59 11.81 7.97
CA HIS A 41 -4.81 10.82 7.23
C HIS A 41 -3.40 11.35 6.91
N LYS A 42 -2.40 10.47 7.00
CA LYS A 42 -0.98 10.81 6.78
C LYS A 42 -0.72 11.37 5.38
N ILE A 43 -1.42 10.84 4.37
CA ILE A 43 -1.37 11.35 3.00
C ILE A 43 -2.40 12.46 2.86
N LYS A 44 -1.92 13.70 2.81
CA LYS A 44 -2.76 14.92 2.77
C LYS A 44 -3.76 14.92 1.61
N LYS A 45 -3.37 14.37 0.45
CA LYS A 45 -4.26 14.26 -0.72
C LYS A 45 -5.51 13.41 -0.43
N LEU A 46 -5.43 12.40 0.43
CA LEU A 46 -6.60 11.60 0.79
C LEU A 46 -7.59 12.38 1.67
N ASN A 47 -7.14 13.35 2.47
CA ASN A 47 -8.03 14.17 3.29
C ASN A 47 -8.94 15.10 2.45
N THR A 48 -8.66 15.30 1.16
CA THR A 48 -9.57 16.06 0.27
C THR A 48 -10.87 15.32 -0.01
N TYR A 49 -10.95 14.03 0.31
CA TYR A 49 -12.12 13.17 0.15
C TYR A 49 -12.97 13.06 1.43
N LYS A 50 -12.73 13.89 2.45
CA LYS A 50 -13.45 13.82 3.75
C LYS A 50 -14.98 13.77 3.61
N ASP A 51 -15.53 14.51 2.63
CA ASP A 51 -16.97 14.64 2.38
C ASP A 51 -17.46 13.72 1.25
N ASN A 52 -16.56 13.05 0.52
CA ASN A 52 -16.86 12.25 -0.68
C ASN A 52 -16.07 10.93 -0.66
N ILE A 53 -16.04 10.25 0.48
CA ILE A 53 -15.18 9.08 0.66
C ILE A 53 -15.62 7.88 -0.18
N ASP A 54 -16.90 7.84 -0.56
CA ASP A 54 -17.47 6.76 -1.37
C ASP A 54 -16.95 6.79 -2.81
N ASN A 55 -16.30 7.87 -3.24
CA ASN A 55 -15.56 7.91 -4.51
C ASN A 55 -14.25 7.10 -4.45
N LEU A 56 -13.78 6.76 -3.26
CA LEU A 56 -12.55 5.99 -3.07
C LEU A 56 -12.86 4.50 -3.07
N ARG A 57 -12.05 3.75 -3.82
CA ARG A 57 -12.07 2.29 -3.87
C ARG A 57 -10.87 1.73 -3.14
N PHE A 58 -11.10 0.76 -2.26
CA PHE A 58 -10.06 -0.03 -1.64
C PHE A 58 -9.92 -1.36 -2.41
N GLU A 59 -8.70 -1.72 -2.78
CA GLU A 59 -8.42 -2.94 -3.54
C GLU A 59 -7.26 -3.70 -2.90
N VAL A 60 -7.43 -4.99 -2.68
CA VAL A 60 -6.32 -5.90 -2.34
C VAL A 60 -5.61 -6.27 -3.63
N LEU A 61 -4.34 -5.90 -3.73
CA LEU A 61 -3.51 -6.07 -4.94
C LEU A 61 -2.68 -7.35 -4.90
N CYS A 62 -2.35 -7.81 -3.70
CA CYS A 62 -1.57 -9.02 -3.47
C CYS A 62 -1.96 -9.63 -2.13
N GLU A 63 -2.11 -10.95 -2.10
CA GLU A 63 -2.13 -11.77 -0.90
C GLU A 63 -0.86 -12.62 -0.91
N VAL A 64 -0.21 -12.80 0.25
CA VAL A 64 1.08 -13.51 0.35
C VAL A 64 1.24 -14.17 1.72
N GLU A 65 1.66 -15.42 1.77
CA GLU A 65 1.77 -16.20 3.01
C GLU A 65 3.11 -15.96 3.70
N THR A 66 3.30 -14.72 4.18
CA THR A 66 4.49 -14.37 4.94
C THR A 66 4.21 -13.33 6.00
N SER A 67 4.97 -13.36 7.09
CA SER A 67 4.99 -12.31 8.11
C SER A 67 6.29 -11.50 8.07
N ASN A 68 7.21 -11.82 7.15
CA ASN A 68 8.51 -11.16 7.04
C ASN A 68 8.33 -9.71 6.58
N SER A 69 8.67 -8.74 7.44
CA SER A 69 8.49 -7.32 7.17
C SER A 69 9.31 -6.81 5.99
N LEU A 70 10.49 -7.38 5.73
CA LEU A 70 11.32 -6.99 4.59
C LEU A 70 10.67 -7.42 3.27
N VAL A 71 10.16 -8.66 3.20
CA VAL A 71 9.43 -9.15 2.01
C VAL A 71 8.21 -8.28 1.72
N LEU A 72 7.43 -7.98 2.75
CA LEU A 72 6.25 -7.13 2.60
C LEU A 72 6.62 -5.70 2.17
N SER A 73 7.65 -5.11 2.76
CA SER A 73 8.10 -3.75 2.38
C SER A 73 8.64 -3.72 0.95
N THR A 74 9.32 -4.78 0.52
CA THR A 74 9.76 -4.95 -0.87
C THR A 74 8.58 -5.03 -1.83
N LEU A 75 7.56 -5.84 -1.52
CA LEU A 75 6.33 -5.90 -2.30
C LEU A 75 5.62 -4.54 -2.34
N GLU A 76 5.44 -3.89 -1.19
CA GLU A 76 4.84 -2.54 -1.10
C GLU A 76 5.59 -1.56 -2.01
N ASN A 77 6.92 -1.58 -2.03
CA ASN A 77 7.73 -0.71 -2.88
C ASN A 77 7.58 -1.00 -4.37
N PHE A 78 7.51 -2.27 -4.79
CA PHE A 78 7.29 -2.60 -6.20
C PHE A 78 5.87 -2.27 -6.66
N TYR A 79 4.85 -2.46 -5.82
CA TYR A 79 3.51 -1.95 -6.11
C TYR A 79 3.49 -0.41 -6.15
N ASN A 80 4.22 0.27 -5.25
CA ASN A 80 4.41 1.71 -5.31
C ASN A 80 5.05 2.16 -6.63
N SER A 81 6.01 1.39 -7.13
CA SER A 81 6.68 1.61 -8.41
C SER A 81 5.77 1.34 -9.62
N LEU A 82 4.84 0.39 -9.52
CA LEU A 82 3.88 0.13 -10.61
C LEU A 82 2.76 1.18 -10.69
N TYR A 83 2.25 1.62 -9.53
CA TYR A 83 1.05 2.44 -9.43
C TYR A 83 1.30 3.92 -9.12
N HIS A 84 2.52 4.29 -8.75
CA HIS A 84 2.94 5.68 -8.50
C HIS A 84 2.02 6.50 -7.56
N PRO A 85 1.66 5.98 -6.36
CA PRO A 85 0.80 6.71 -5.42
C PRO A 85 1.50 7.94 -4.81
N PHE A 86 0.85 8.65 -3.90
CA PHE A 86 1.46 9.81 -3.22
C PHE A 86 2.40 9.44 -2.06
N ASN A 87 2.40 8.19 -1.57
CA ASN A 87 3.28 7.77 -0.49
C ASN A 87 4.59 7.17 -0.99
N SER A 88 5.65 7.32 -0.19
CA SER A 88 6.88 6.54 -0.30
C SER A 88 6.79 5.28 0.56
N CYS A 89 7.57 4.25 0.25
CA CYS A 89 7.75 3.09 1.12
C CYS A 89 8.88 3.38 2.12
N VAL A 90 8.56 3.39 3.41
CA VAL A 90 9.51 3.70 4.50
C VAL A 90 9.61 2.49 5.42
N ILE A 91 10.82 1.96 5.55
CA ILE A 91 11.14 0.90 6.51
C ILE A 91 11.65 1.55 7.79
N SER A 92 10.88 1.39 8.85
CA SER A 92 11.24 1.78 10.22
C SER A 92 11.73 0.58 11.02
N GLY A 93 12.56 0.83 12.03
CA GLY A 93 13.06 -0.22 12.94
C GLY A 93 14.58 -0.42 12.95
N PHE A 94 15.31 0.30 12.08
CA PHE A 94 16.75 0.47 12.21
C PHE A 94 17.06 1.70 13.07
N ARG A 95 18.36 2.00 13.27
CA ARG A 95 18.81 3.25 13.92
C ARG A 95 18.30 4.50 13.20
N SER A 96 17.97 4.39 11.93
CA SER A 96 17.36 5.42 11.09
C SER A 96 16.23 4.82 10.25
N ASN A 97 15.30 5.65 9.79
CA ASN A 97 14.32 5.24 8.79
C ASN A 97 14.97 5.15 7.42
N VAL A 98 14.65 4.11 6.66
CA VAL A 98 15.12 3.94 5.27
C VAL A 98 13.93 4.15 4.35
N THR A 99 14.04 5.10 3.40
CA THR A 99 13.05 5.27 2.34
C THR A 99 13.52 4.52 1.11
N LEU A 100 12.73 3.56 0.65
CA LEU A 100 13.05 2.83 -0.57
C LEU A 100 12.76 3.71 -1.79
N LYS A 101 13.69 3.71 -2.76
CA LYS A 101 13.48 4.37 -4.04
C LYS A 101 12.54 3.51 -4.90
N ARG A 102 11.71 4.18 -5.70
CA ARG A 102 10.96 3.51 -6.77
C ARG A 102 11.89 2.94 -7.82
N GLU A 103 11.47 1.83 -8.40
CA GLU A 103 12.08 1.22 -9.57
C GLU A 103 11.34 1.68 -10.83
N ASP A 104 12.08 2.15 -11.83
CA ASP A 104 11.51 2.66 -13.07
C ASP A 104 11.24 1.51 -14.07
N ASN A 105 11.98 0.40 -13.94
CA ASN A 105 11.77 -0.79 -14.75
C ASN A 105 10.51 -1.58 -14.32
N ARG A 106 9.40 -1.29 -15.01
CA ARG A 106 8.11 -1.95 -14.76
C ARG A 106 8.11 -3.46 -14.98
N GLU A 107 8.94 -3.99 -15.89
CA GLU A 107 9.05 -5.43 -16.13
C GLU A 107 9.72 -6.12 -14.95
N LEU A 108 10.85 -5.58 -14.49
CA LEU A 108 11.53 -6.04 -13.28
C LEU A 108 10.59 -6.02 -12.07
N CYS A 109 9.81 -4.95 -11.88
CA CYS A 109 8.81 -4.89 -10.81
C CYS A 109 7.84 -6.08 -10.84
N LYS A 110 7.30 -6.40 -12.03
CA LYS A 110 6.36 -7.52 -12.19
C LYS A 110 7.04 -8.86 -11.94
N GLU A 111 8.23 -9.07 -12.49
CA GLU A 111 8.99 -10.31 -12.30
C GLU A 111 9.30 -10.58 -10.83
N ILE A 112 9.73 -9.55 -10.09
CA ILE A 112 10.03 -9.69 -8.67
C ILE A 112 8.77 -9.95 -7.85
N ILE A 113 7.64 -9.29 -8.16
CA ILE A 113 6.36 -9.57 -7.49
C ILE A 113 5.94 -11.03 -7.70
N GLU A 114 5.98 -11.52 -8.94
CA GLU A 114 5.61 -12.92 -9.23
C GLU A 114 6.61 -13.91 -8.61
N LEU A 115 7.90 -13.59 -8.59
CA LEU A 115 8.90 -14.41 -7.90
C LEU A 115 8.59 -14.51 -6.40
N ILE A 116 8.27 -13.40 -5.73
CA ILE A 116 7.93 -13.41 -4.31
C ILE A 116 6.66 -14.25 -4.07
N LYS A 117 5.59 -14.04 -4.85
CA LYS A 117 4.33 -14.80 -4.77
C LYS A 117 4.48 -16.29 -5.09
N LYS A 118 5.54 -16.69 -5.78
CA LYS A 118 5.84 -18.10 -6.05
C LYS A 118 6.43 -18.80 -4.82
N TYR A 119 7.17 -18.07 -3.99
CA TYR A 119 7.87 -18.62 -2.82
C TYR A 119 7.14 -18.39 -1.49
N TYR A 120 6.06 -17.61 -1.50
CA TYR A 120 5.20 -17.28 -0.36
C TYR A 120 3.76 -17.15 -0.83
#